data_AF-A0A8S3TP25-F1
#
_entry.id   AF-A0A8S3TP25-F1
#
_cell.length_a   1.000
_cell.length_b   1.000
_cell.length_c   1.000
_cell.angle_alpha   90.00
_cell.angle_beta   90.00
_cell.angle_gamma   90.00
#
_symmetry.space_group_name_H-M   'P 1'
#
loop_
_entity.id
_entity.type
_entity.pdbx_description
1 polymer ?
#
loop_
_entity_poly.entity_id
_entity_poly.type
_entity_poly.pdbx_seq_one_letter_code
_entity_poly.pdbx_strand_id
1 'polypeptide(L)'
;MQGSKLGLHQQLKTDKPLELEPIIVNIASTNKSQVLSKILGIISKSSALNYEAVNNNKIVRSGKRKDYKNYDYKIQNPVDFSKLFLSTSMAQYVGFNETCDSSALLTIIMCSDRSCIGQLADQLRTEVRNPWAHCNFDEWNAMKYLSSIQLMKQFIKHLHMPSEVQVLDDLTHWEVNGINFLQGTRLGLEVVDEVNKHIQSLAQYVLQLKDDSSSYSNQVHDSLVLISNDMSNACQRMDQTDRDVSQITIEVSSLRLQNRSDRTNC
;
A
#
# COMPACT_ATOMS: atom_id res chain seq x y z
N MET A 1 -22.10 6.63 29.10
CA MET A 1 -22.61 6.11 27.82
C MET A 1 -21.43 5.66 26.98
N GLN A 2 -21.04 4.40 27.15
CA GLN A 2 -20.11 3.70 26.26
C GLN A 2 -20.95 3.07 25.15
N GLY A 3 -20.60 3.32 23.90
CA GLY A 3 -21.24 2.71 22.75
C GLY A 3 -20.92 3.51 21.50
N SER A 4 -20.53 2.82 20.44
CA SER A 4 -20.36 3.34 19.06
C SER A 4 -18.94 3.71 18.61
N LYS A 5 -17.88 3.05 19.11
CA LYS A 5 -16.53 3.10 18.49
C LYS A 5 -16.07 1.80 17.82
N LEU A 6 -16.95 0.80 17.68
CA LEU A 6 -16.63 -0.52 17.11
C LEU A 6 -17.20 -0.79 15.71
N GLY A 7 -18.01 0.12 15.12
CA GLY A 7 -18.70 -0.15 13.85
C GLY A 7 -17.88 0.08 12.57
N LEU A 8 -17.02 1.10 12.54
CA LEU A 8 -16.40 1.55 11.29
C LEU A 8 -15.04 0.90 10.99
N HIS A 9 -14.33 0.39 12.00
CA HIS A 9 -13.09 -0.36 11.77
C HIS A 9 -13.32 -1.82 11.34
N GLN A 10 -14.57 -2.27 11.35
CA GLN A 10 -14.95 -3.64 10.99
C GLN A 10 -15.51 -3.74 9.55
N GLN A 11 -15.90 -2.63 8.92
CA GLN A 11 -16.41 -2.61 7.54
C GLN A 11 -15.33 -2.50 6.45
N LEU A 12 -14.12 -2.03 6.79
CA LEU A 12 -12.97 -2.03 5.86
C LEU A 12 -12.15 -3.34 5.90
N LYS A 13 -12.62 -4.35 6.65
CA LYS A 13 -12.06 -5.71 6.67
C LYS A 13 -12.92 -6.74 5.91
N THR A 14 -14.05 -6.32 5.33
CA THR A 14 -15.00 -7.25 4.67
C THR A 14 -14.97 -7.23 3.15
N ASP A 15 -14.28 -6.30 2.52
CA ASP A 15 -13.98 -6.40 1.09
C ASP A 15 -12.77 -7.32 0.90
N LYS A 16 -13.02 -8.62 1.08
CA LYS A 16 -12.12 -9.64 0.56
C LYS A 16 -11.91 -9.34 -0.94
N PRO A 17 -10.67 -9.24 -1.44
CA PRO A 17 -10.46 -9.32 -2.88
C PRO A 17 -11.14 -10.61 -3.33
N LEU A 18 -11.93 -10.56 -4.43
CA LEU A 18 -12.58 -11.74 -5.00
C LEU A 18 -11.52 -12.84 -5.19
N GLU A 19 -11.44 -13.74 -4.21
CA GLU A 19 -10.59 -14.91 -4.24
C GLU A 19 -11.13 -15.75 -5.39
N LEU A 20 -10.37 -15.88 -6.48
CA LEU A 20 -10.68 -16.68 -7.67
C LEU A 20 -10.89 -18.17 -7.37
N GLU A 21 -10.85 -18.55 -6.11
CA GLU A 21 -10.46 -19.86 -5.65
C GLU A 21 -11.60 -20.78 -5.22
N PRO A 22 -12.75 -20.31 -4.72
CA PRO A 22 -13.95 -21.13 -4.65
C PRO A 22 -14.37 -21.62 -6.05
N ILE A 23 -14.08 -20.83 -7.09
CA ILE A 23 -14.38 -21.15 -8.50
C ILE A 23 -13.43 -22.25 -9.00
N ILE A 24 -12.12 -22.15 -8.71
CA ILE A 24 -11.10 -23.14 -9.09
C ILE A 24 -11.31 -24.50 -8.40
N VAL A 25 -11.69 -24.50 -7.12
CA VAL A 25 -12.00 -25.73 -6.35
C VAL A 25 -13.21 -26.46 -6.96
N ASN A 26 -14.23 -25.72 -7.38
CA ASN A 26 -15.47 -26.28 -7.92
C ASN A 26 -15.29 -26.83 -9.36
N ILE A 27 -14.38 -26.25 -10.13
CA ILE A 27 -13.93 -26.79 -11.43
C ILE A 27 -13.25 -28.16 -11.25
N ALA A 28 -12.41 -28.32 -10.22
CA ALA A 28 -11.65 -29.55 -10.00
C ALA A 28 -12.49 -30.74 -9.47
N SER A 29 -13.62 -30.46 -8.80
CA SER A 29 -14.46 -31.48 -8.17
C SER A 29 -15.49 -32.12 -9.12
N THR A 30 -15.98 -31.39 -10.12
CA THR A 30 -17.24 -31.74 -10.83
C THR A 30 -17.07 -32.74 -11.99
N ASN A 31 -15.86 -32.98 -12.50
CA ASN A 31 -15.69 -33.79 -13.72
C ASN A 31 -14.44 -34.70 -13.76
N LYS A 32 -14.08 -35.30 -12.61
CA LYS A 32 -12.88 -36.16 -12.46
C LYS A 32 -12.69 -37.18 -13.60
N SER A 33 -13.73 -37.89 -14.02
CA SER A 33 -13.63 -38.97 -15.02
C SER A 33 -13.42 -38.47 -16.47
N GLN A 34 -14.17 -37.46 -16.91
CA GLN A 34 -14.04 -36.91 -18.26
C GLN A 34 -12.73 -36.12 -18.42
N VAL A 35 -12.32 -35.39 -17.38
CA VAL A 35 -11.07 -34.64 -17.33
C VAL A 35 -9.88 -35.61 -17.42
N LEU A 36 -9.85 -36.70 -16.65
CA LEU A 36 -8.78 -37.70 -16.71
C LEU A 36 -8.64 -38.37 -18.09
N SER A 37 -9.75 -38.67 -18.76
CA SER A 37 -9.73 -39.32 -20.09
C SER A 37 -9.22 -38.40 -21.21
N LYS A 38 -9.61 -37.12 -21.22
CA LYS A 38 -9.12 -36.12 -22.18
C LYS A 38 -7.65 -35.78 -21.93
N ILE A 39 -7.27 -35.69 -20.66
CA ILE A 39 -5.89 -35.47 -20.22
C ILE A 39 -4.95 -36.61 -20.69
N LEU A 40 -5.34 -37.88 -20.55
CA LEU A 40 -4.56 -39.03 -21.02
C LEU A 40 -4.33 -39.01 -22.54
N GLY A 41 -5.31 -38.53 -23.32
CA GLY A 41 -5.19 -38.34 -24.76
C GLY A 41 -4.24 -37.20 -25.17
N ILE A 42 -3.94 -36.27 -24.26
CA ILE A 42 -3.14 -35.06 -24.53
C ILE A 42 -1.67 -35.25 -24.13
N ILE A 43 -1.40 -36.09 -23.13
CA ILE A 43 -0.04 -36.48 -22.69
C ILE A 43 0.76 -37.15 -23.82
N SER A 44 0.10 -37.83 -24.77
CA SER A 44 0.82 -38.68 -25.72
C SER A 44 1.68 -37.90 -26.74
N LYS A 45 1.59 -36.56 -26.82
CA LYS A 45 2.23 -35.79 -27.91
C LYS A 45 2.82 -34.39 -27.57
N SER A 46 3.04 -34.00 -26.30
CA SER A 46 3.75 -32.73 -25.98
C SER A 46 4.75 -32.90 -24.84
N SER A 47 5.97 -32.36 -25.02
CA SER A 47 6.97 -31.93 -24.02
C SER A 47 7.16 -32.81 -22.78
N ALA A 48 8.39 -33.29 -22.55
CA ALA A 48 8.77 -34.12 -21.40
C ALA A 48 8.09 -33.70 -20.08
N LEU A 49 7.28 -34.59 -19.52
CA LEU A 49 6.57 -34.38 -18.25
C LEU A 49 7.56 -34.03 -17.13
N ASN A 50 7.23 -33.01 -16.34
CA ASN A 50 8.11 -32.53 -15.29
C ASN A 50 7.98 -33.37 -14.00
N TYR A 51 8.56 -34.57 -14.00
CA TYR A 51 8.59 -35.42 -12.82
C TYR A 51 9.45 -34.85 -11.68
N GLU A 52 10.29 -33.84 -11.91
CA GLU A 52 11.02 -33.16 -10.83
C GLU A 52 10.07 -32.43 -9.87
N ALA A 53 8.89 -32.02 -10.36
CA ALA A 53 7.90 -31.25 -9.61
C ALA A 53 7.06 -32.07 -8.63
N VAL A 54 7.11 -33.41 -8.69
CA VAL A 54 6.32 -34.32 -7.85
C VAL A 54 7.21 -35.11 -6.88
N ASN A 55 6.62 -35.64 -5.81
CA ASN A 55 7.27 -36.54 -4.84
C ASN A 55 8.62 -36.05 -4.28
N ASN A 56 8.81 -34.73 -4.20
CA ASN A 56 10.08 -34.10 -3.82
C ASN A 56 11.28 -34.47 -4.72
N ASN A 57 11.07 -34.92 -5.96
CA ASN A 57 12.14 -35.30 -6.88
C ASN A 57 13.16 -34.17 -7.14
N LYS A 58 12.79 -32.90 -6.93
CA LYS A 58 13.69 -31.74 -6.93
C LYS A 58 14.91 -31.85 -5.99
N ILE A 59 14.81 -32.64 -4.90
CA ILE A 59 15.92 -32.86 -3.95
C ILE A 59 16.81 -34.03 -4.37
N VAL A 60 16.33 -34.90 -5.27
CA VAL A 60 17.04 -36.10 -5.70
C VAL A 60 18.15 -35.70 -6.69
N ARG A 61 19.37 -35.65 -6.17
CA ARG A 61 20.57 -35.22 -6.90
C ARG A 61 21.71 -36.20 -6.69
N SER A 62 22.50 -36.41 -7.73
CA SER A 62 23.78 -37.10 -7.67
C SER A 62 24.88 -36.06 -7.93
N GLY A 63 25.46 -35.54 -6.84
CA GLY A 63 26.35 -34.38 -6.89
C GLY A 63 25.64 -33.12 -7.42
N LYS A 64 26.23 -32.47 -8.44
CA LYS A 64 25.64 -31.25 -9.05
C LYS A 64 24.55 -31.54 -10.09
N ARG A 65 24.30 -32.81 -10.44
CA ARG A 65 23.38 -33.22 -11.52
C ARG A 65 22.09 -33.80 -10.96
N LYS A 66 21.01 -33.62 -11.72
CA LYS A 66 19.71 -34.28 -11.45
C LYS A 66 19.86 -35.78 -11.65
N ASP A 67 19.33 -36.57 -10.73
CA ASP A 67 19.40 -38.03 -10.78
C ASP A 67 18.04 -38.64 -11.12
N TYR A 68 17.70 -38.56 -12.41
CA TYR A 68 16.40 -39.00 -12.93
C TYR A 68 16.12 -40.49 -12.68
N LYS A 69 17.16 -41.32 -12.48
CA LYS A 69 16.98 -42.76 -12.25
C LYS A 69 16.34 -43.06 -10.89
N ASN A 70 16.51 -42.15 -9.94
CA ASN A 70 16.03 -42.28 -8.56
C ASN A 70 14.76 -41.45 -8.29
N TYR A 71 14.14 -40.90 -9.32
CA TYR A 71 12.87 -40.19 -9.17
C TYR A 71 11.75 -41.16 -8.79
N ASP A 72 10.88 -40.75 -7.87
CA ASP A 72 9.61 -41.41 -7.65
C ASP A 72 8.60 -40.89 -8.68
N TYR A 73 8.23 -41.74 -9.63
CA TYR A 73 7.31 -41.43 -10.72
C TYR A 73 5.83 -41.64 -10.37
N LYS A 74 5.50 -42.07 -9.14
CA LYS A 74 4.12 -42.35 -8.73
C LYS A 74 3.29 -41.08 -8.68
N ILE A 75 2.13 -41.07 -9.33
CA ILE A 75 1.18 -39.97 -9.25
C ILE A 75 0.03 -40.39 -8.35
N GLN A 76 -0.07 -39.76 -7.17
CA GLN A 76 -1.02 -40.19 -6.13
C GLN A 76 -2.36 -39.47 -6.21
N ASN A 77 -2.38 -38.24 -6.72
CA ASN A 77 -3.57 -37.40 -6.73
C ASN A 77 -3.58 -36.45 -7.95
N PRO A 78 -4.73 -35.81 -8.25
CA PRO A 78 -4.85 -34.88 -9.37
C PRO A 78 -3.92 -33.67 -9.29
N VAL A 79 -3.55 -33.23 -8.08
CA VAL A 79 -2.62 -32.11 -7.87
C VAL A 79 -1.22 -32.50 -8.33
N ASP A 80 -0.71 -33.67 -7.94
CA ASP A 80 0.57 -34.18 -8.41
C ASP A 80 0.58 -34.40 -9.92
N PHE A 81 -0.54 -34.89 -10.46
CA PHE A 81 -0.70 -35.02 -11.89
C PHE A 81 -0.56 -33.66 -12.61
N SER A 82 -1.17 -32.60 -12.07
CA SER A 82 -1.11 -31.27 -12.67
C SER A 82 0.26 -30.60 -12.60
N LYS A 83 1.04 -30.89 -11.54
CA LYS A 83 2.43 -30.41 -11.41
C LYS A 83 3.34 -30.86 -12.55
N LEU A 84 3.01 -31.98 -13.22
CA LEU A 84 3.78 -32.48 -14.36
C LEU A 84 3.79 -31.53 -15.57
N PHE A 85 2.79 -30.64 -15.66
CA PHE A 85 2.67 -29.66 -16.75
C PHE A 85 3.31 -28.30 -16.41
N LEU A 86 3.87 -28.18 -15.21
CA LEU A 86 4.36 -26.93 -14.67
C LEU A 86 5.87 -26.97 -14.46
N SER A 87 6.49 -25.80 -14.45
CA SER A 87 7.87 -25.67 -13.99
C SER A 87 7.96 -26.00 -12.50
N THR A 88 9.13 -26.47 -12.05
CA THR A 88 9.36 -26.87 -10.66
C THR A 88 9.10 -25.71 -9.67
N SER A 89 9.27 -24.46 -10.10
CA SER A 89 8.94 -23.27 -9.31
C SER A 89 7.45 -22.96 -9.26
N MET A 90 6.69 -23.18 -10.33
CA MET A 90 5.22 -22.97 -10.34
C MET A 90 4.48 -24.10 -9.62
N ALA A 91 5.03 -25.32 -9.65
CA ALA A 91 4.43 -26.51 -9.07
C ALA A 91 4.18 -26.43 -7.54
N GLN A 92 4.79 -25.48 -6.84
CA GLN A 92 4.54 -25.23 -5.42
C GLN A 92 3.23 -24.47 -5.14
N TYR A 93 2.61 -23.89 -6.17
CA TYR A 93 1.39 -23.06 -6.08
C TYR A 93 0.19 -23.72 -6.77
N VAL A 94 0.03 -25.04 -6.61
CA VAL A 94 -0.96 -25.86 -7.35
C VAL A 94 -1.88 -26.62 -6.41
N GLY A 95 -2.03 -26.16 -5.15
CA GLY A 95 -3.18 -26.60 -4.38
C GLY A 95 -4.41 -26.16 -5.16
N PHE A 96 -5.26 -27.08 -5.63
CA PHE A 96 -6.53 -26.74 -6.32
C PHE A 96 -7.53 -26.12 -5.33
N ASN A 97 -7.14 -24.99 -4.74
CA ASN A 97 -7.77 -24.24 -3.67
C ASN A 97 -7.27 -22.79 -3.72
N GLU A 98 -7.71 -21.99 -2.74
CA GLU A 98 -6.94 -21.18 -1.77
C GLU A 98 -5.53 -20.60 -2.09
N THR A 99 -4.74 -21.41 -2.78
CA THR A 99 -3.31 -21.17 -2.95
C THR A 99 -2.86 -21.41 -4.39
N CYS A 100 -3.82 -21.52 -5.31
CA CYS A 100 -3.55 -21.85 -6.71
C CYS A 100 -3.18 -20.58 -7.46
N ASP A 101 -1.93 -20.50 -7.92
CA ASP A 101 -1.54 -19.39 -8.74
C ASP A 101 -2.29 -19.41 -10.09
N SER A 102 -2.89 -18.29 -10.46
CA SER A 102 -3.67 -18.17 -11.69
C SER A 102 -2.87 -18.47 -12.95
N SER A 103 -1.56 -18.16 -12.98
CA SER A 103 -0.71 -18.58 -14.12
C SER A 103 -0.43 -20.07 -14.12
N ALA A 104 -0.30 -20.71 -12.96
CA ALA A 104 -0.20 -22.17 -12.89
C ALA A 104 -1.47 -22.83 -13.44
N LEU A 105 -2.65 -22.35 -13.04
CA LEU A 105 -3.92 -22.85 -13.56
C LEU A 105 -4.07 -22.65 -15.08
N LEU A 106 -3.82 -21.44 -15.59
CA LEU A 106 -3.88 -21.16 -17.03
C LEU A 106 -2.89 -22.02 -17.83
N THR A 107 -1.70 -22.26 -17.27
CA THR A 107 -0.71 -23.15 -17.89
C THR A 107 -1.18 -24.59 -17.93
N ILE A 108 -1.83 -25.09 -16.86
CA ILE A 108 -2.42 -26.43 -16.85
C ILE A 108 -3.50 -26.52 -17.94
N ILE A 109 -4.41 -25.55 -18.02
CA ILE A 109 -5.50 -25.53 -19.02
C ILE A 109 -4.94 -25.52 -20.44
N MET A 110 -3.97 -24.65 -20.72
CA MET A 110 -3.26 -24.57 -22.00
C MET A 110 -2.59 -25.91 -22.37
N CYS A 111 -1.95 -26.56 -21.40
CA CYS A 111 -1.30 -27.84 -21.64
C CYS A 111 -2.31 -28.99 -21.80
N SER A 112 -3.47 -28.90 -21.14
CA SER A 112 -4.52 -29.93 -21.10
C SER A 112 -5.63 -29.74 -22.12
N ASP A 113 -5.64 -28.67 -22.90
CA ASP A 113 -6.64 -28.43 -23.94
C ASP A 113 -5.97 -27.79 -25.15
N ARG A 114 -6.11 -28.41 -26.32
CA ARG A 114 -5.55 -27.90 -27.59
C ARG A 114 -6.60 -27.20 -28.47
N SER A 115 -7.82 -27.09 -27.97
CA SER A 115 -8.91 -26.37 -28.62
C SER A 115 -8.83 -24.86 -28.38
N CYS A 116 -9.92 -24.15 -28.67
CA CYS A 116 -10.07 -22.72 -28.40
C CYS A 116 -9.82 -22.37 -26.93
N ILE A 117 -10.17 -23.24 -25.98
CA ILE A 117 -10.00 -22.97 -24.53
C ILE A 117 -8.52 -22.83 -24.18
N GLY A 118 -7.67 -23.71 -24.72
CA GLY A 118 -6.23 -23.65 -24.48
C GLY A 118 -5.56 -22.42 -25.08
N GLN A 119 -6.02 -22.00 -26.26
CA GLN A 119 -5.56 -20.77 -26.91
C GLN A 119 -5.97 -19.52 -26.12
N LEU A 120 -7.23 -19.47 -25.67
CA LEU A 120 -7.72 -18.38 -24.80
C LEU A 120 -6.98 -18.36 -23.45
N ALA A 121 -6.64 -19.52 -22.88
CA ALA A 121 -5.85 -19.61 -21.66
C ALA A 121 -4.43 -19.04 -21.85
N ASP A 122 -3.79 -19.33 -22.99
CA ASP A 122 -2.47 -18.77 -23.30
C ASP A 122 -2.53 -17.25 -23.52
N GLN A 123 -3.54 -16.75 -24.24
CA GLN A 123 -3.77 -15.32 -24.43
C GLN A 123 -4.02 -14.62 -23.09
N LEU A 124 -4.88 -15.16 -22.22
CA LEU A 124 -5.12 -14.60 -20.90
C LEU A 124 -3.84 -14.55 -20.06
N ARG A 125 -3.02 -15.59 -20.13
CA ARG A 125 -1.76 -15.66 -19.40
C ARG A 125 -0.78 -14.61 -19.92
N THR A 126 -0.63 -14.47 -21.23
CA THR A 126 0.39 -13.63 -21.87
C THR A 126 -0.02 -12.17 -22.02
N GLU A 127 -1.28 -11.88 -22.31
CA GLU A 127 -1.78 -10.53 -22.61
C GLU A 127 -2.42 -9.84 -21.40
N VAL A 128 -2.93 -10.60 -20.43
CA VAL A 128 -3.68 -10.06 -19.28
C VAL A 128 -2.97 -10.31 -17.96
N ARG A 129 -2.87 -11.58 -17.50
CA ARG A 129 -2.38 -11.94 -16.16
C ARG A 129 -0.93 -11.50 -15.97
N ASN A 130 -0.02 -11.91 -16.85
CA ASN A 130 1.41 -11.59 -16.68
C ASN A 130 1.69 -10.07 -16.78
N PRO A 131 1.14 -9.34 -17.77
CA PRO A 131 1.29 -7.88 -17.82
C PRO A 131 0.63 -7.16 -16.63
N TRP A 132 -0.42 -7.74 -16.03
CA TRP A 132 -1.05 -7.17 -14.84
C TRP A 132 -0.22 -7.43 -13.58
N ALA A 133 0.33 -8.64 -13.42
CA ALA A 133 1.21 -9.00 -12.31
C ALA A 133 2.54 -8.22 -12.34
N HIS A 134 2.96 -7.75 -13.51
CA HIS A 134 4.10 -6.87 -13.72
C HIS A 134 3.63 -5.54 -14.35
N CYS A 135 2.66 -4.89 -13.70
CA CYS A 135 1.95 -3.75 -14.25
C CYS A 135 2.88 -2.62 -14.70
N ASN A 136 2.85 -2.35 -16.01
CA ASN A 136 3.34 -1.10 -16.61
C ASN A 136 2.14 -0.21 -16.93
N PHE A 137 1.90 0.81 -16.10
CA PHE A 137 0.71 1.67 -16.23
C PHE A 137 0.63 2.41 -17.57
N ASP A 138 1.76 2.65 -18.24
CA ASP A 138 1.78 3.29 -19.56
C ASP A 138 1.18 2.39 -20.66
N GLU A 139 1.18 1.07 -20.46
CA GLU A 139 0.59 0.11 -21.39
C GLU A 139 -0.90 -0.17 -21.10
N TRP A 140 -1.36 0.10 -19.88
CA TRP A 140 -2.72 -0.21 -19.41
C TRP A 140 -3.70 0.94 -19.70
N ASN A 141 -3.90 1.22 -20.98
CA ASN A 141 -4.94 2.16 -21.43
C ASN A 141 -6.34 1.51 -21.46
N ALA A 142 -7.37 2.33 -21.66
CA ALA A 142 -8.76 1.88 -21.72
C ALA A 142 -9.01 0.77 -22.76
N MET A 143 -8.32 0.81 -23.90
CA MET A 143 -8.46 -0.22 -24.93
C MET A 143 -7.92 -1.57 -24.46
N LYS A 144 -6.69 -1.61 -23.91
CA LYS A 144 -6.09 -2.84 -23.36
C LYS A 144 -6.91 -3.39 -22.19
N TYR A 145 -7.44 -2.51 -21.34
CA TYR A 145 -8.32 -2.91 -20.26
C TYR A 145 -9.59 -3.62 -20.77
N LEU A 146 -10.28 -3.00 -21.73
CA LEU A 146 -11.53 -3.56 -22.27
C LEU A 146 -11.30 -4.84 -23.05
N SER A 147 -10.25 -4.91 -23.87
CA SER A 147 -9.90 -6.14 -24.58
C SER A 147 -9.58 -7.27 -23.59
N SER A 148 -8.93 -6.96 -22.46
CA SER A 148 -8.65 -7.93 -21.39
C SER A 148 -9.94 -8.47 -20.75
N ILE A 149 -10.90 -7.59 -20.44
CA ILE A 149 -12.21 -7.99 -19.89
C ILE A 149 -12.98 -8.86 -20.89
N GLN A 150 -12.99 -8.49 -22.16
CA GLN A 150 -13.65 -9.27 -23.22
C GLN A 150 -13.01 -10.65 -23.38
N LEU A 151 -11.69 -10.73 -23.36
CA LEU A 151 -10.96 -12.00 -23.43
C LEU A 151 -11.31 -12.90 -22.23
N MET A 152 -11.38 -12.34 -21.02
CA MET A 152 -11.83 -13.08 -19.82
C MET A 152 -13.26 -13.57 -19.97
N LYS A 153 -14.20 -12.73 -20.44
CA LYS A 153 -15.58 -13.15 -20.68
C LYS A 153 -15.68 -14.26 -21.72
N GLN A 154 -14.93 -14.18 -22.81
CA GLN A 154 -14.89 -15.22 -23.83
C GLN A 154 -14.37 -16.53 -23.26
N PHE A 155 -13.29 -16.49 -22.49
CA PHE A 155 -12.75 -17.67 -21.82
C PHE A 155 -13.77 -18.34 -20.90
N ILE A 156 -14.44 -17.57 -20.04
CA ILE A 156 -15.46 -18.09 -19.11
C ILE A 156 -16.62 -18.76 -19.86
N LYS A 157 -17.10 -18.16 -20.95
CA LYS A 157 -18.17 -18.74 -21.78
C LYS A 157 -17.81 -20.07 -22.42
N HIS A 158 -16.53 -20.28 -22.77
CA HIS A 158 -16.09 -21.56 -23.33
C HIS A 158 -15.87 -22.64 -22.27
N LEU A 159 -15.67 -22.26 -21.00
CA LEU A 159 -15.54 -23.21 -19.90
C LEU A 159 -16.88 -23.82 -19.47
N HIS A 160 -18.01 -23.19 -19.82
CA HIS A 160 -19.37 -23.66 -19.51
C HIS A 160 -19.55 -24.01 -18.02
N MET A 161 -19.12 -23.10 -17.14
CA MET A 161 -19.11 -23.35 -15.70
C MET A 161 -20.48 -23.11 -15.07
N PRO A 162 -20.84 -23.82 -13.99
CA PRO A 162 -22.09 -23.58 -13.27
C PRO A 162 -22.24 -22.14 -12.74
N SER A 163 -21.13 -21.48 -12.41
CA SER A 163 -21.08 -20.10 -11.93
C SER A 163 -20.87 -19.06 -13.05
N GLU A 164 -20.97 -19.46 -14.32
CA GLU A 164 -20.70 -18.60 -15.48
C GLU A 164 -21.47 -17.28 -15.41
N VAL A 165 -22.76 -17.31 -15.10
CA VAL A 165 -23.60 -16.10 -15.04
C VAL A 165 -23.06 -15.09 -14.03
N GLN A 166 -22.79 -15.53 -12.80
CA GLN A 166 -22.28 -14.65 -11.75
C GLN A 166 -20.94 -14.03 -12.12
N VAL A 167 -20.01 -14.84 -12.65
CA VAL A 167 -18.68 -14.35 -13.05
C VAL A 167 -18.77 -13.37 -14.23
N LEU A 168 -19.67 -13.62 -15.18
CA LEU A 168 -19.91 -12.70 -16.30
C LEU A 168 -20.56 -11.39 -15.85
N ASP A 169 -21.46 -11.43 -14.87
CA ASP A 169 -22.05 -10.24 -14.27
C ASP A 169 -20.99 -9.40 -13.55
N ASP A 170 -20.13 -10.04 -12.76
CA ASP A 170 -18.99 -9.38 -12.12
C ASP A 170 -18.07 -8.73 -13.15
N LEU A 171 -17.69 -9.46 -14.20
CA LEU A 171 -16.87 -8.91 -15.29
C LEU A 171 -17.56 -7.75 -16.01
N THR A 172 -18.88 -7.74 -16.11
CA THR A 172 -19.66 -6.64 -16.71
C THR A 172 -19.69 -5.42 -15.80
N HIS A 173 -19.82 -5.64 -14.49
CA HIS A 173 -19.69 -4.58 -13.50
C HIS A 173 -18.31 -3.90 -13.57
N TRP A 174 -17.24 -4.71 -13.65
CA TRP A 174 -15.88 -4.22 -13.82
C TRP A 174 -15.67 -3.51 -15.16
N GLU A 175 -16.24 -4.01 -16.25
CA GLU A 175 -16.18 -3.33 -17.55
C GLU A 175 -16.72 -1.90 -17.48
N VAL A 176 -17.91 -1.71 -16.89
CA VAL A 176 -18.57 -0.42 -16.80
C VAL A 176 -17.87 0.51 -15.81
N ASN A 177 -17.51 0.00 -14.64
CA ASN A 177 -16.91 0.83 -13.58
C ASN A 177 -15.42 1.09 -13.81
N GLY A 178 -14.69 0.13 -14.37
CA GLY A 178 -13.26 0.21 -14.64
C GLY A 178 -12.88 1.31 -15.63
N ILE A 179 -13.70 1.55 -16.66
CA ILE A 179 -13.52 2.69 -17.56
C ILE A 179 -13.56 4.02 -16.78
N ASN A 180 -14.54 4.17 -15.88
CA ASN A 180 -14.68 5.38 -15.09
C ASN A 180 -13.46 5.61 -14.18
N PHE A 181 -12.85 4.53 -13.66
CA PHE A 181 -11.60 4.59 -12.90
C PHE A 181 -10.42 5.03 -13.77
N LEU A 182 -10.23 4.42 -14.95
CA LEU A 182 -9.13 4.75 -15.87
C LEU A 182 -9.23 6.16 -16.45
N GLN A 183 -10.44 6.69 -16.60
CA GLN A 183 -10.68 8.07 -17.07
C GLN A 183 -10.56 9.11 -15.94
N GLY A 184 -10.22 8.71 -14.72
CA GLY A 184 -10.09 9.62 -13.57
C GLY A 184 -11.43 10.18 -13.04
N THR A 185 -12.54 9.92 -13.73
CA THR A 185 -13.92 10.27 -13.31
C THR A 185 -14.38 9.58 -12.03
N ARG A 186 -13.72 8.47 -11.65
CA ARG A 186 -14.02 7.67 -10.44
C ARG A 186 -12.78 7.29 -9.63
N LEU A 187 -11.67 8.04 -9.67
CA LEU A 187 -10.84 8.07 -8.45
C LEU A 187 -11.78 8.56 -7.37
N GLY A 188 -12.27 7.64 -6.53
CA GLY A 188 -13.59 7.72 -5.93
C GLY A 188 -13.83 9.12 -5.39
N LEU A 189 -14.96 9.74 -5.76
CA LEU A 189 -15.35 11.05 -5.22
C LEU A 189 -15.11 11.09 -3.70
N GLU A 190 -15.31 9.97 -3.01
CA GLU A 190 -14.96 9.74 -1.61
C GLU A 190 -13.47 9.95 -1.26
N VAL A 191 -12.51 9.43 -2.03
CA VAL A 191 -11.07 9.64 -1.80
C VAL A 191 -10.70 11.10 -2.05
N VAL A 192 -11.25 11.70 -3.11
CA VAL A 192 -11.01 13.12 -3.42
C VAL A 192 -11.62 14.02 -2.36
N ASP A 193 -12.84 13.72 -1.90
CA ASP A 193 -13.54 14.45 -0.84
C ASP A 193 -12.81 14.30 0.50
N GLU A 194 -12.33 13.10 0.83
CA GLU A 194 -11.59 12.85 2.07
C GLU A 194 -10.20 13.53 2.04
N VAL A 195 -9.52 13.52 0.89
CA VAL A 195 -8.27 14.29 0.69
C VAL A 195 -8.54 15.78 0.80
N ASN A 196 -9.58 16.30 0.16
CA ASN A 196 -9.97 17.71 0.24
C ASN A 196 -10.30 18.11 1.68
N LYS A 197 -11.04 17.27 2.41
CA LYS A 197 -11.37 17.49 3.81
C LYS A 197 -10.12 17.56 4.70
N HIS A 198 -9.18 16.64 4.51
CA HIS A 198 -7.89 16.68 5.22
C HIS A 198 -7.07 17.92 4.87
N ILE A 199 -7.05 18.33 3.59
CA ILE A 199 -6.36 19.56 3.15
C ILE A 199 -6.99 20.79 3.81
N GLN A 200 -8.32 20.88 3.87
CA GLN A 200 -9.03 22.00 4.52
C GLN A 200 -8.76 22.05 6.02
N SER A 201 -8.78 20.91 6.70
CA SER A 201 -8.45 20.83 8.13
C SER A 201 -7.00 21.24 8.39
N LEU A 202 -6.06 20.83 7.54
CA LEU A 202 -4.66 21.23 7.65
C LEU A 202 -4.49 22.74 7.41
N ALA A 203 -5.19 23.29 6.42
CA ALA A 203 -5.16 24.73 6.14
C ALA A 203 -5.66 25.55 7.34
N GLN A 204 -6.76 25.14 7.97
CA GLN A 204 -7.26 25.79 9.19
C GLN A 204 -6.25 25.71 10.34
N TYR A 205 -5.62 24.55 10.55
CA TYR A 205 -4.62 24.39 11.61
C TYR A 205 -3.39 25.29 11.38
N VAL A 206 -2.93 25.42 10.14
CA VAL A 206 -1.81 26.31 9.78
C VAL A 206 -2.16 27.78 10.00
N LEU A 207 -3.39 28.20 9.69
CA LEU A 207 -3.85 29.56 9.97
C LEU A 207 -3.92 29.84 11.48
N GLN A 208 -4.44 28.91 12.27
CA GLN A 208 -4.50 29.05 13.72
C GLN A 208 -3.09 29.15 14.32
N LEU A 209 -2.15 28.31 13.89
CA LEU A 209 -0.75 28.39 14.34
C LEU A 209 -0.11 29.76 14.03
N LYS A 210 -0.45 30.34 12.87
CA LYS A 210 0.03 31.66 12.49
C LYS A 210 -0.51 32.74 13.43
N ASP A 211 -1.80 32.69 13.75
CA ASP A 211 -2.45 33.66 14.63
C ASP A 211 -1.94 33.55 16.08
N ASP A 212 -1.81 32.32 16.59
CA ASP A 212 -1.26 32.05 17.93
C ASP A 212 0.20 32.54 18.04
N SER A 213 1.01 32.28 16.99
CA SER A 213 2.39 32.77 16.92
C SER A 213 2.45 34.30 16.93
N SER A 214 1.57 34.97 16.18
CA SER A 214 1.50 36.43 16.16
C SER A 214 1.07 36.99 17.52
N SER A 215 0.09 36.37 18.17
CA SER A 215 -0.39 36.78 19.50
C SER A 215 0.73 36.66 20.54
N TYR A 216 1.44 35.53 20.56
CA TYR A 216 2.56 35.32 21.48
C TYR A 216 3.69 36.32 21.23
N SER A 217 4.03 36.57 19.97
CA SER A 217 5.05 37.56 19.60
C SER A 217 4.70 38.96 20.11
N ASN A 218 3.42 39.38 19.97
CA ASN A 218 2.97 40.67 20.47
C ASN A 218 3.04 40.74 22.01
N GLN A 219 2.63 39.69 22.71
CA GLN A 219 2.69 39.65 24.17
C GLN A 219 4.13 39.74 24.70
N VAL A 220 5.07 39.07 24.04
CA VAL A 220 6.50 39.18 24.36
C VAL A 220 7.01 40.58 24.07
N HIS A 221 6.62 41.18 22.94
CA HIS A 221 6.99 42.55 22.59
C HIS A 221 6.52 43.55 23.65
N ASP A 222 5.25 43.49 24.05
CA ASP A 222 4.67 44.39 25.06
C ASP A 222 5.38 44.26 26.41
N SER A 223 5.71 43.02 26.81
CA SER A 223 6.46 42.75 28.03
C SER A 223 7.87 43.33 27.98
N LEU A 224 8.56 43.22 26.83
CA LEU A 224 9.89 43.80 26.65
C LEU A 224 9.86 45.33 26.65
N VAL A 225 8.82 45.96 26.09
CA VAL A 225 8.62 47.41 26.14
C VAL A 225 8.44 47.89 27.58
N LEU A 226 7.66 47.18 28.40
CA LEU A 226 7.49 47.50 29.82
C LEU A 226 8.82 47.42 30.58
N ILE A 227 9.56 46.32 30.40
CA ILE A 227 10.88 46.13 31.04
C ILE A 227 11.86 47.23 30.60
N SER A 228 11.87 47.58 29.31
CA SER A 228 12.75 48.63 28.78
C SER A 228 12.43 49.99 29.40
N ASN A 229 11.15 50.32 29.57
CA ASN A 229 10.73 51.56 30.23
C ASN A 229 11.14 51.58 31.71
N ASP A 230 10.96 50.46 32.41
CA ASP A 230 11.35 50.33 33.82
C ASP A 230 12.86 50.47 34.02
N MET A 231 13.66 49.86 33.13
CA MET A 231 15.12 50.01 33.11
C MET A 231 15.52 51.47 32.85
N SER A 232 14.90 52.13 31.87
CA SER A 232 15.19 53.53 31.57
C SER A 232 14.88 54.44 32.76
N ASN A 233 13.75 54.21 33.43
CA ASN A 233 13.37 54.92 34.65
C ASN A 233 14.35 54.65 35.81
N ALA A 234 14.84 53.42 35.95
CA ALA A 234 15.83 53.06 36.96
C ALA A 234 17.18 53.74 36.71
N CYS A 235 17.64 53.79 35.46
CA CYS A 235 18.85 54.51 35.08
C CYS A 235 18.74 56.00 35.42
N GLN A 236 17.61 56.66 35.11
CA GLN A 236 17.40 58.06 35.48
C GLN A 236 17.45 58.30 37.00
N ARG A 237 16.89 57.38 37.80
CA ARG A 237 16.98 57.46 39.27
C ARG A 237 18.40 57.26 39.77
N MET A 238 19.16 56.34 39.17
CA MET A 238 20.58 56.17 39.49
C MET A 238 21.39 57.44 39.17
N ASP A 239 21.21 58.01 37.98
CA ASP A 239 21.89 59.25 37.59
C ASP A 239 21.58 60.40 38.54
N GLN A 240 20.33 60.50 39.02
CA GLN A 240 19.96 61.49 40.02
C GLN A 240 20.65 61.23 41.36
N THR A 241 20.67 59.99 41.80
CA THR A 241 21.34 59.60 43.06
C THR A 241 22.84 59.87 43.00
N ASP A 242 23.50 59.60 41.87
CA ASP A 242 24.93 59.89 41.67
C ASP A 242 25.23 61.39 41.72
N ARG A 243 24.33 62.22 41.16
CA ARG A 243 24.42 63.68 41.28
C ARG A 243 24.28 64.13 42.73
N ASP A 244 23.30 63.60 43.45
CA ASP A 244 23.04 63.95 44.85
C ASP A 244 24.21 63.53 45.76
N VAL A 245 24.78 62.32 45.57
CA VAL A 245 25.97 61.85 46.29
C VAL A 245 27.18 62.73 45.99
N SER A 246 27.38 63.12 44.74
CA SER A 246 28.47 64.03 44.34
C SER A 246 28.34 65.39 45.05
N GLN A 247 27.13 65.94 45.10
CA GLN A 247 26.83 67.20 45.79
C GLN A 247 27.09 67.10 47.30
N ILE A 248 26.60 66.05 47.96
CA ILE A 248 26.84 65.79 49.39
C ILE A 248 28.34 65.64 49.67
N THR A 249 29.08 64.98 48.78
CA THR A 249 30.54 64.80 48.91
C THR A 249 31.28 66.15 48.88
N ILE A 250 30.86 67.07 48.01
CA ILE A 250 31.39 68.43 47.95
C ILE A 250 31.07 69.17 49.26
N GLU A 251 29.83 69.11 49.74
CA GLU A 251 29.40 69.79 50.97
C GLU A 251 30.15 69.29 52.21
N VAL A 252 30.27 67.97 52.38
CA VAL A 252 31.04 67.35 53.48
C VAL A 252 32.51 67.77 53.43
N SER A 253 33.09 67.87 52.23
CA SER A 253 34.47 68.31 52.04
C SER A 253 34.66 69.77 52.46
N SER A 254 33.75 70.66 52.07
CA SER A 254 33.74 72.06 52.48
C SER A 254 33.60 72.23 54.00
N LEU A 255 32.67 71.52 54.63
CA LEU A 255 32.48 71.54 56.09
C LEU A 255 33.71 71.05 56.85
N ARG A 256 34.43 70.04 56.33
CA ARG A 256 35.69 69.57 56.91
C ARG A 256 36.81 70.61 56.82
N LEU A 257 36.89 71.36 55.73
CA LEU A 257 37.88 72.43 55.57
C LEU A 257 37.60 73.60 56.53
N GLN A 258 36.34 74.00 56.68
CA GLN A 258 35.94 75.06 57.61
C GLN A 258 36.24 74.69 59.06
N ASN A 259 35.87 73.48 59.49
CA ASN A 259 36.23 72.95 60.81
C ASN A 259 37.75 72.87 61.05
N ARG A 260 38.56 72.64 60.01
CA ARG A 260 40.03 72.67 60.12
C ARG A 260 40.56 74.09 60.35
N SER A 261 40.04 75.07 59.61
CA SER A 261 40.38 76.48 59.76
C SER A 261 40.04 77.01 61.15
N ASP A 262 38.86 76.66 61.67
CA ASP A 262 38.40 77.10 62.98
C ASP A 262 39.26 76.55 64.13
N ARG A 263 39.84 75.35 63.96
CA ARG A 263 40.75 74.74 64.94
C ARG A 263 42.17 75.30 64.90
N THR A 264 42.63 75.87 63.78
CA THR A 264 43.97 76.49 63.67
C THR A 264 44.02 77.94 64.12
N ASN A 265 42.86 78.59 64.31
CA ASN A 265 42.73 79.97 64.78
C ASN A 265 42.51 80.08 66.31
N CYS A 266 42.74 78.98 67.05
CA CYS A 266 42.70 78.94 68.52
C CYS A 266 44.12 78.76 69.09
#